data_AF-A0A5N5ZBY2-F1
#
_entry.id   AF-A0A5N5ZBY2-F1
#
_cell.length_a   1.000
_cell.length_b   1.000
_cell.length_c   1.000
_cell.angle_alpha   90.00
_cell.angle_beta   90.00
_cell.angle_gamma   90.00
#
_symmetry.space_group_name_H-M   'P 1'
#
loop_
_entity.id
_entity.type
_entity.pdbx_description
1 polymer ?
#
loop_
_entity_poly.entity_id
_entity_poly.type
_entity_poly.pdbx_seq_one_letter_code
_entity_poly.pdbx_strand_id
1 'polypeptide(L)'
;MKKLLMTVLLTIVSVGMTASEIHQNLYLKISLSDSNYVSYPPGTNFLVSDTDGNTILTEKELTQVQTYTIENPITLYVFTTWNEEPDVYDLQSGTLSMEKTDRTYKNTTPKNTVVKKLAKDKHITSNNVYLIKKRYFGYDETNGYNASLEFSNGVTFLFRDGKAAAWENGKSLPIKNKYIVETPKGDLKISYHPKTKKVWWVFDRK
;
A
#
# COMPACT_ATOMS: atom_id res chain seq x y z
N MET A 1 -25.08 -11.66 -53.11
CA MET A 1 -24.96 -11.85 -51.65
C MET A 1 -23.50 -11.85 -51.16
N LYS A 2 -22.65 -10.92 -51.60
CA LYS A 2 -21.24 -10.80 -51.13
C LYS A 2 -20.86 -9.39 -50.64
N LYS A 3 -21.76 -8.41 -50.76
CA LYS A 3 -21.51 -7.01 -50.40
C LYS A 3 -22.12 -6.58 -49.06
N LEU A 4 -22.88 -7.45 -48.40
CA LEU A 4 -23.57 -7.13 -47.13
C LEU A 4 -22.83 -7.61 -45.88
N LEU A 5 -21.78 -8.42 -46.04
CA LEU A 5 -21.03 -9.04 -44.92
C LEU A 5 -19.74 -8.28 -44.57
N MET A 6 -19.37 -7.27 -45.36
CA MET A 6 -18.10 -6.55 -45.19
C MET A 6 -18.25 -5.21 -44.46
N THR A 7 -19.48 -4.78 -44.19
CA THR A 7 -19.75 -3.50 -43.50
C THR A 7 -19.97 -3.67 -41.99
N VAL A 8 -20.23 -4.90 -41.51
CA VAL A 8 -20.46 -5.18 -40.08
C VAL A 8 -19.17 -5.43 -39.30
N LEU A 9 -18.03 -5.63 -39.98
CA LEU A 9 -16.75 -5.94 -39.33
C LEU A 9 -15.90 -4.70 -38.97
N LEU A 10 -16.35 -3.48 -39.27
CA LEU A 10 -15.56 -2.25 -39.08
C LEU A 10 -16.11 -1.31 -37.98
N THR A 11 -17.02 -1.79 -37.13
CA THR A 11 -17.70 -0.96 -36.12
C THR A 11 -17.61 -1.52 -34.69
N ILE A 12 -16.58 -2.31 -34.39
CA ILE A 12 -16.36 -2.93 -33.06
C ILE A 12 -14.96 -2.60 -32.50
N VAL A 13 -14.30 -1.52 -32.95
CA VAL A 13 -12.93 -1.16 -32.50
C VAL A 13 -12.82 0.31 -32.04
N SER A 14 -13.87 0.87 -31.43
CA SER A 14 -13.86 2.27 -30.98
C SER A 14 -14.45 2.51 -29.59
N VAL A 15 -14.51 1.47 -28.74
CA VAL A 15 -14.82 1.63 -27.30
C VAL A 15 -13.74 0.92 -26.51
N GLY A 16 -12.66 1.63 -26.18
CA GLY A 16 -11.62 0.96 -25.42
C GLY A 16 -10.43 1.78 -24.96
N MET A 17 -10.42 3.12 -25.02
CA MET A 17 -9.31 3.90 -24.44
C MET A 17 -9.77 5.29 -23.98
N THR A 18 -10.60 5.37 -22.93
CA THR A 18 -10.75 6.60 -22.14
C THR A 18 -11.00 6.25 -20.68
N ALA A 19 -10.02 5.65 -20.00
CA ALA A 19 -10.10 5.40 -18.56
C ALA A 19 -8.71 5.43 -17.92
N SER A 20 -7.98 6.54 -18.01
CA SER A 20 -6.71 6.67 -17.29
C SER A 20 -6.34 8.08 -16.83
N GLU A 21 -7.29 9.01 -16.71
CA GLU A 21 -6.96 10.41 -16.30
C GLU A 21 -7.69 10.91 -15.03
N ILE A 22 -8.55 10.10 -14.39
CA ILE A 22 -9.40 10.61 -13.28
C ILE A 22 -8.67 10.63 -11.91
N HIS A 23 -7.49 10.02 -11.78
CA HIS A 23 -6.88 9.80 -10.46
C HIS A 23 -6.02 10.95 -9.90
N GLN A 24 -5.71 12.00 -10.67
CA GLN A 24 -4.65 12.93 -10.26
C GLN A 24 -5.06 13.95 -9.18
N ASN A 25 -6.36 14.09 -8.89
CA ASN A 25 -6.87 15.13 -7.98
C ASN A 25 -7.76 14.60 -6.85
N LEU A 26 -7.73 13.29 -6.56
CA LEU A 26 -8.51 12.72 -5.46
C LEU A 26 -7.67 12.67 -4.19
N TYR A 27 -8.16 13.28 -3.11
CA TYR A 27 -7.51 13.35 -1.82
C TYR A 27 -8.32 12.54 -0.80
N LEU A 28 -7.64 11.90 0.16
CA LEU A 28 -8.32 11.14 1.21
C LEU A 28 -8.80 12.10 2.29
N LYS A 29 -10.06 11.99 2.67
CA LYS A 29 -10.66 12.71 3.80
C LYS A 29 -11.20 11.72 4.82
N ILE A 30 -10.87 11.97 6.08
CA ILE A 30 -11.31 11.20 7.24
C ILE A 30 -12.23 12.13 8.02
N SER A 31 -13.55 11.89 8.00
CA SER A 31 -14.52 12.69 8.74
C SER A 31 -14.88 11.97 10.05
N LEU A 32 -14.65 12.65 11.17
CA LEU A 32 -14.96 12.17 12.52
C LEU A 32 -16.33 12.70 12.97
N SER A 33 -16.92 12.09 13.99
CA SER A 33 -18.28 12.41 14.50
C SER A 33 -18.51 13.89 14.84
N ASP A 34 -17.45 14.63 15.14
CA ASP A 34 -17.53 15.97 15.73
C ASP A 34 -17.28 17.10 14.73
N SER A 35 -17.61 16.91 13.45
CA SER A 35 -17.32 17.85 12.33
C SER A 35 -15.84 18.13 12.07
N ASN A 36 -14.95 17.47 12.81
CA ASN A 36 -13.51 17.50 12.57
C ASN A 36 -13.18 16.53 11.43
N TYR A 37 -12.28 16.95 10.55
CA TYR A 37 -11.75 16.07 9.52
C TYR A 37 -10.23 16.20 9.41
N VAL A 38 -9.61 15.10 9.00
CA VAL A 38 -8.21 15.06 8.59
C VAL A 38 -8.18 14.78 7.10
N SER A 39 -7.31 15.47 6.36
CA SER A 39 -7.17 15.25 4.93
C SER A 39 -5.73 14.99 4.53
N TYR A 40 -5.58 14.09 3.56
CA TYR A 40 -4.32 13.70 2.97
C TYR A 40 -4.31 14.03 1.49
N PRO A 41 -3.19 14.53 0.94
CA PRO A 41 -3.10 14.95 -0.44
C PRO A 41 -3.31 13.80 -1.43
N PRO A 42 -3.56 14.12 -2.70
CA PRO A 42 -3.69 13.11 -3.75
C PRO A 42 -2.50 12.18 -3.87
N GLY A 43 -2.78 10.91 -4.19
CA GLY A 43 -1.78 9.84 -4.30
C GLY A 43 -1.29 9.28 -2.96
N THR A 44 -1.96 9.60 -1.86
CA THR A 44 -1.66 9.00 -0.56
C THR A 44 -2.18 7.55 -0.53
N ASN A 45 -1.26 6.59 -0.37
CA ASN A 45 -1.62 5.20 -0.18
C ASN A 45 -2.19 5.00 1.24
N PHE A 46 -3.22 4.17 1.37
CA PHE A 46 -3.73 3.78 2.69
C PHE A 46 -4.30 2.36 2.67
N LEU A 47 -4.45 1.81 3.88
CA LEU A 47 -5.02 0.49 4.11
C LEU A 47 -5.90 0.55 5.34
N VAL A 48 -7.09 -0.05 5.25
CA VAL A 48 -8.01 -0.20 6.38
C VAL A 48 -8.06 -1.67 6.78
N SER A 49 -7.91 -1.90 8.08
CA SER A 49 -8.09 -3.21 8.69
C SER A 49 -9.28 -3.21 9.65
N ASP A 50 -9.97 -4.34 9.73
CA ASP A 50 -10.91 -4.63 10.82
C ASP A 50 -10.17 -4.93 12.15
N THR A 51 -10.93 -5.19 13.22
CA THR A 51 -10.37 -5.53 14.55
C THR A 51 -9.59 -6.84 14.58
N ASP A 52 -9.81 -7.73 13.61
CA ASP A 52 -9.09 -9.00 13.47
C ASP A 52 -7.81 -8.86 12.62
N GLY A 53 -7.56 -7.67 12.07
CA GLY A 53 -6.40 -7.34 11.26
C GLY A 53 -6.55 -7.67 9.78
N ASN A 54 -7.73 -8.07 9.30
CA ASN A 54 -7.98 -8.33 7.89
C ASN A 54 -8.12 -7.01 7.13
N THR A 55 -7.58 -6.95 5.92
CA THR A 55 -7.76 -5.79 5.04
C THR A 55 -9.17 -5.79 4.47
N ILE A 56 -9.94 -4.72 4.74
CA ILE A 56 -11.32 -4.57 4.28
C ILE A 56 -11.49 -3.45 3.26
N LEU A 57 -10.53 -2.52 3.17
CA LEU A 57 -10.57 -1.42 2.22
C LEU A 57 -9.15 -0.93 1.90
N THR A 58 -8.92 -0.69 0.61
CA THR A 58 -7.70 -0.11 0.04
C THR A 58 -8.03 1.18 -0.71
N GLU A 59 -7.01 1.97 -1.06
CA GLU A 59 -7.15 3.17 -1.90
C GLU A 59 -7.94 2.92 -3.19
N LYS A 60 -7.65 1.81 -3.88
CA LYS A 60 -8.30 1.45 -5.15
C LYS A 60 -9.79 1.19 -4.96
N GLU A 61 -10.15 0.48 -3.90
CA GLU A 61 -11.53 0.15 -3.58
C GLU A 61 -12.30 1.40 -3.16
N LEU A 62 -11.73 2.24 -2.27
CA LEU A 62 -12.37 3.48 -1.88
C LEU A 62 -12.54 4.45 -3.06
N THR A 63 -11.61 4.47 -4.01
CA THR A 63 -11.75 5.30 -5.22
C THR A 63 -12.93 4.85 -6.09
N GLN A 64 -13.28 3.56 -6.06
CA GLN A 64 -14.44 3.04 -6.78
C GLN A 64 -15.75 3.36 -6.07
N VAL A 65 -15.81 3.16 -4.75
CA VAL A 65 -17.03 3.41 -3.96
C VAL A 65 -17.21 4.87 -3.53
N GLN A 66 -16.16 5.70 -3.68
CA GLN A 66 -16.03 7.11 -3.30
C GLN A 66 -16.15 7.43 -1.80
N THR A 67 -17.00 6.72 -1.07
CA THR A 67 -17.22 6.91 0.36
C THR A 67 -17.43 5.57 1.05
N TYR A 68 -16.86 5.43 2.25
CA TYR A 68 -16.97 4.27 3.11
C TYR A 68 -17.40 4.73 4.51
N THR A 69 -18.55 4.24 4.97
CA THR A 69 -19.08 4.51 6.32
C THR A 69 -18.52 3.49 7.29
N ILE A 70 -18.01 3.97 8.43
CA ILE A 70 -17.41 3.13 9.46
C ILE A 70 -18.52 2.66 10.39
N GLU A 71 -19.07 1.48 10.12
CA GLU A 71 -20.11 0.84 10.94
C GLU A 71 -19.53 0.00 12.09
N ASN A 72 -18.33 -0.54 11.89
CA ASN A 72 -17.58 -1.32 12.88
C ASN A 72 -16.22 -0.65 13.15
N PRO A 73 -15.61 -0.86 14.33
CA PRO A 73 -14.29 -0.32 14.61
C PRO A 73 -13.25 -0.80 13.59
N ILE A 74 -12.42 0.12 13.11
CA ILE A 74 -11.36 -0.15 12.14
C ILE A 74 -10.05 0.51 12.57
N THR A 75 -8.95 0.02 12.02
CA THR A 75 -7.67 0.74 12.03
C THR A 75 -7.33 1.19 10.61
N LEU A 76 -7.19 2.50 10.41
CA LEU A 76 -6.73 3.10 9.17
C LEU A 76 -5.24 3.41 9.26
N TYR A 77 -4.48 2.91 8.28
CA TYR A 77 -3.07 3.19 8.08
C TYR A 77 -2.89 4.11 6.88
N VAL A 78 -2.39 5.32 7.11
CA VAL A 78 -2.14 6.29 6.05
C VAL A 78 -0.64 6.42 5.78
N PHE A 79 -0.22 6.14 4.55
CA PHE A 79 1.18 6.10 4.16
C PHE A 79 1.56 7.37 3.39
N THR A 80 2.10 8.34 4.11
CA THR A 80 2.58 9.59 3.52
C THR A 80 4.02 9.46 2.99
N THR A 81 4.43 10.37 2.12
CA THR A 81 5.79 10.40 1.56
C THR A 81 6.79 11.14 2.45
N TRP A 82 6.31 11.96 3.38
CA TRP A 82 7.14 12.78 4.28
C TRP A 82 7.32 12.17 5.67
N ASN A 83 6.47 11.22 6.08
CA ASN A 83 6.67 10.47 7.33
C ASN A 83 7.25 9.07 7.03
N GLU A 84 8.17 8.62 7.89
CA GLU A 84 8.72 7.26 7.83
C GLU A 84 7.71 6.22 8.38
N GLU A 85 6.92 6.62 9.37
CA GLU A 85 5.84 5.85 10.00
C GLU A 85 4.47 6.23 9.38
N PRO A 86 3.53 5.28 9.24
CA PRO A 86 2.17 5.64 8.85
C PRO A 86 1.48 6.40 9.98
N ASP A 87 0.61 7.32 9.60
CA ASP A 87 -0.36 7.84 10.53
C ASP A 87 -1.41 6.75 10.77
N VAL A 88 -1.66 6.42 12.04
CA VAL A 88 -2.56 5.34 12.45
C VAL A 88 -3.76 5.94 13.15
N TYR A 89 -4.95 5.57 12.70
CA TYR A 89 -6.21 6.00 13.27
C TYR A 89 -7.05 4.79 13.67
N ASP A 90 -7.32 4.65 14.97
CA ASP A 90 -8.32 3.71 15.48
C ASP A 90 -9.68 4.39 15.49
N LEU A 91 -10.49 4.10 14.47
CA LEU A 91 -11.75 4.78 14.21
C LEU A 91 -12.92 3.91 14.64
N GLN A 92 -13.71 4.40 15.60
CA GLN A 92 -14.92 3.72 16.08
C GLN A 92 -16.14 4.05 15.22
N SER A 93 -16.14 5.21 14.56
CA SER A 93 -17.21 5.69 13.69
C SER A 93 -16.68 6.80 12.78
N GLY A 94 -17.46 7.19 11.77
CA GLY A 94 -17.11 8.26 10.84
C GLY A 94 -17.22 7.82 9.38
N THR A 95 -16.60 8.60 8.49
CA THR A 95 -16.55 8.27 7.06
C THR A 95 -15.16 8.50 6.48
N LEU A 96 -14.77 7.61 5.57
CA LEU A 96 -13.62 7.78 4.69
C LEU A 96 -14.16 8.17 3.32
N SER A 97 -13.63 9.21 2.70
CA SER A 97 -14.03 9.59 1.35
C SER A 97 -12.84 9.99 0.49
N MET A 98 -12.93 9.72 -0.81
CA MET A 98 -12.06 10.29 -1.82
C MET A 98 -12.75 11.51 -2.40
N GLU A 99 -12.28 12.70 -2.07
CA GLU A 99 -12.86 13.94 -2.57
C GLU A 99 -11.97 14.55 -3.66
N LYS A 100 -12.59 15.30 -4.58
CA LYS A 100 -11.83 16.08 -5.56
C LYS A 100 -11.31 17.35 -4.91
N THR A 101 -10.11 17.75 -5.27
CA THR A 101 -9.54 19.03 -4.87
C THR A 101 -9.17 19.85 -6.10
N ASP A 102 -9.54 21.13 -6.08
CA ASP A 102 -9.07 22.11 -7.06
C ASP A 102 -7.68 22.66 -6.70
N ARG A 103 -7.15 22.27 -5.53
CA ARG A 103 -5.83 22.68 -5.10
C ARG A 103 -4.80 22.01 -5.99
N THR A 104 -4.00 22.84 -6.65
CA THR A 104 -2.84 22.36 -7.38
C THR A 104 -1.77 21.95 -6.37
N TYR A 105 -1.72 20.66 -6.05
CA TYR A 105 -0.60 20.08 -5.32
C TYR A 105 0.61 20.07 -6.28
N LYS A 106 1.30 21.20 -6.39
CA LYS A 106 2.64 21.20 -6.98
C LYS A 106 3.45 20.27 -6.09
N ASN A 107 3.89 19.14 -6.65
CA ASN A 107 4.98 18.36 -6.10
C ASN A 107 6.20 19.27 -6.04
N THR A 108 6.26 20.13 -5.02
CA THR A 108 7.50 20.76 -4.62
C THR A 108 8.31 19.64 -4.04
N THR A 109 9.03 18.93 -4.91
CA THR A 109 10.16 18.10 -4.51
C THR A 109 10.91 18.93 -3.48
N PRO A 110 11.02 18.48 -2.22
CA PRO A 110 11.68 19.27 -1.19
C PRO A 110 13.03 19.71 -1.76
N LYS A 111 13.24 21.03 -1.87
CA LYS A 111 14.51 21.58 -2.34
C LYS A 111 15.57 21.13 -1.35
N ASN A 112 16.25 20.03 -1.67
CA ASN A 112 17.47 19.51 -1.04
C ASN A 112 17.75 20.14 0.33
N THR A 113 16.87 19.92 1.31
CA THR A 113 17.30 19.99 2.69
C THR A 113 18.36 18.92 2.75
N VAL A 114 19.59 19.31 3.09
CA VAL A 114 20.74 18.43 3.23
C VAL A 114 20.29 17.21 4.02
N VAL A 115 19.91 16.14 3.31
CA VAL A 115 19.64 14.84 3.90
C VAL A 115 21.01 14.50 4.45
N LYS A 116 21.17 14.63 5.77
CA LYS A 116 22.35 14.12 6.47
C LYS A 116 22.54 12.75 5.89
N LYS A 117 23.65 12.59 5.16
CA LYS A 117 24.01 11.39 4.42
C LYS A 117 23.93 10.26 5.43
N LEU A 118 22.78 9.56 5.44
CA LEU A 118 22.63 8.34 6.22
C LEU A 118 23.84 7.51 5.81
N ALA A 119 24.60 7.07 6.81
CA ALA A 119 25.76 6.23 6.59
C ALA A 119 25.39 5.21 5.53
N LYS A 120 26.27 5.04 4.54
CA LYS A 120 26.08 4.22 3.34
C LYS A 120 25.94 2.77 3.80
N ASP A 121 24.78 2.42 4.35
CA ASP A 121 24.42 1.06 4.69
C ASP A 121 24.51 0.31 3.36
N LYS A 122 25.45 -0.64 3.30
CA LYS A 122 25.58 -1.53 2.15
C LYS A 122 24.18 -2.09 1.92
N HIS A 123 23.53 -1.68 0.83
CA HIS A 123 22.28 -2.29 0.42
C HIS A 123 22.57 -3.77 0.21
N ILE A 124 22.19 -4.59 1.20
CA ILE A 124 22.21 -6.03 1.06
C ILE A 124 21.29 -6.32 -0.12
N THR A 125 21.77 -7.06 -1.10
CA THR A 125 20.98 -7.46 -2.27
C THR A 125 21.05 -8.97 -2.40
N SER A 126 19.96 -9.58 -2.87
CA SER A 126 19.90 -11.00 -3.18
C SER A 126 19.21 -11.15 -4.53
N ASN A 127 19.93 -11.63 -5.54
CA ASN A 127 19.41 -11.80 -6.89
C ASN A 127 18.71 -10.55 -7.48
N ASN A 128 19.31 -9.37 -7.26
CA ASN A 128 18.79 -8.03 -7.61
C ASN A 128 17.53 -7.59 -6.84
N VAL A 129 17.06 -8.40 -5.88
CA VAL A 129 16.03 -8.00 -4.93
C VAL A 129 16.70 -7.36 -3.73
N TYR A 130 16.32 -6.12 -3.47
CA TYR A 130 16.76 -5.38 -2.30
C TYR A 130 15.55 -4.77 -1.63
N LEU A 131 15.73 -4.42 -0.36
CA LEU A 131 14.67 -3.82 0.41
C LEU A 131 14.63 -2.31 0.12
N ILE A 132 13.49 -1.85 -0.36
CA ILE A 132 13.19 -0.44 -0.63
C ILE A 132 12.91 0.27 0.69
N LYS A 133 12.03 -0.30 1.53
CA LYS A 133 11.56 0.35 2.76
C LYS A 133 11.40 -0.66 3.89
N LYS A 134 11.79 -0.25 5.10
CA LYS A 134 11.52 -0.92 6.39
C LYS A 134 10.64 0.00 7.20
N ARG A 135 9.60 -0.55 7.82
CA ARG A 135 8.76 0.16 8.79
C ARG A 135 8.53 -0.77 9.98
N TYR A 136 8.56 -0.21 11.18
CA TYR A 136 8.25 -0.93 12.42
C TYR A 136 7.04 -0.25 13.07
N PHE A 137 6.08 -1.02 13.58
CA PHE A 137 4.91 -0.50 14.27
C PHE A 137 5.04 -0.69 15.79
N GLY A 138 4.02 -0.35 16.56
CA GLY A 138 4.01 -0.44 18.03
C GLY A 138 4.57 -1.75 18.59
N TYR A 139 5.18 -1.63 19.78
CA TYR A 139 5.76 -2.75 20.50
C TYR A 139 4.68 -3.52 21.25
N ASP A 140 4.64 -4.83 21.02
CA ASP A 140 3.88 -5.79 21.83
C ASP A 140 4.82 -6.55 22.77
N GLU A 141 4.43 -6.76 24.03
CA GLU A 141 5.28 -7.45 25.01
C GLU A 141 5.55 -8.91 24.64
N THR A 142 4.58 -9.55 23.97
CA THR A 142 4.66 -10.98 23.61
C THR A 142 5.43 -11.18 22.31
N ASN A 143 5.12 -10.39 21.28
CA ASN A 143 5.56 -10.57 19.90
C ASN A 143 6.66 -9.59 19.47
N GLY A 144 6.94 -8.55 20.27
CA GLY A 144 7.89 -7.49 19.95
C GLY A 144 7.33 -6.47 18.96
N TYR A 145 8.21 -5.88 18.15
CA TYR A 145 7.79 -4.92 17.13
C TYR A 145 7.12 -5.63 15.94
N ASN A 146 5.98 -5.09 15.51
CA ASN A 146 5.39 -5.41 14.22
C ASN A 146 6.21 -4.74 13.09
N ALA A 147 6.17 -5.24 11.85
CA ALA A 147 6.96 -4.67 10.74
C ALA A 147 6.29 -4.73 9.37
N SER A 148 6.58 -3.76 8.51
CA SER A 148 6.26 -3.76 7.09
C SER A 148 7.54 -3.58 6.28
N LEU A 149 7.79 -4.50 5.35
CA LEU A 149 8.99 -4.60 4.54
C LEU A 149 8.60 -4.54 3.06
N GLU A 150 9.14 -3.58 2.34
CA GLU A 150 8.83 -3.35 0.92
C GLU A 150 10.08 -3.64 0.08
N PHE A 151 9.96 -4.52 -0.91
CA PHE A 151 11.07 -5.02 -1.72
C PHE A 151 11.01 -4.51 -3.16
N SER A 152 12.17 -4.45 -3.82
CA SER A 152 12.33 -3.90 -5.17
C SER A 152 11.62 -4.68 -6.27
N ASN A 153 11.16 -5.89 -5.99
CA ASN A 153 10.33 -6.68 -6.89
C ASN A 153 8.82 -6.38 -6.76
N GLY A 154 8.42 -5.46 -5.89
CA GLY A 154 7.02 -5.09 -5.65
C GLY A 154 6.32 -5.91 -4.57
N VAL A 155 7.06 -6.76 -3.85
CA VAL A 155 6.54 -7.50 -2.69
C VAL A 155 6.51 -6.60 -1.46
N THR A 156 5.35 -6.55 -0.81
CA THR A 156 5.18 -5.98 0.53
C THR A 156 4.92 -7.12 1.51
N PHE A 157 5.75 -7.25 2.53
CA PHE A 157 5.59 -8.22 3.62
C PHE A 157 5.23 -7.49 4.90
N LEU A 158 4.19 -7.96 5.58
CA LEU A 158 3.72 -7.45 6.86
C LEU A 158 3.86 -8.55 7.91
N PHE A 159 4.48 -8.23 9.04
CA PHE A 159 4.52 -9.06 10.23
C PHE A 159 3.78 -8.35 11.35
N ARG A 160 2.65 -8.90 11.79
CA ARG A 160 1.79 -8.32 12.82
C ARG A 160 1.31 -9.41 13.77
N ASP A 161 1.49 -9.20 15.07
CA ASP A 161 0.96 -10.04 16.15
C ASP A 161 1.32 -11.53 15.96
N GLY A 162 2.58 -11.77 15.59
CA GLY A 162 3.13 -13.11 15.36
C GLY A 162 2.70 -13.79 14.06
N LYS A 163 1.93 -13.10 13.21
CA LYS A 163 1.44 -13.55 11.90
C LYS A 163 2.10 -12.75 10.77
N ALA A 164 2.20 -13.38 9.61
CA ALA A 164 2.75 -12.76 8.41
C ALA A 164 1.71 -12.71 7.29
N ALA A 165 1.73 -11.64 6.52
CA ALA A 165 0.96 -11.45 5.30
C ALA A 165 1.85 -10.82 4.23
N ALA A 166 1.56 -11.08 2.96
CA ALA A 166 2.35 -10.53 1.87
C ALA A 166 1.49 -10.26 0.64
N TRP A 167 1.87 -9.24 -0.11
CA TRP A 167 1.20 -8.84 -1.34
C TRP A 167 2.22 -8.46 -2.41
N GLU A 168 1.88 -8.70 -3.67
CA GLU A 168 2.60 -8.15 -4.83
C GLU A 168 1.56 -7.46 -5.73
N ASN A 169 1.76 -6.18 -6.01
CA ASN A 169 0.85 -5.36 -6.81
C ASN A 169 -0.62 -5.41 -6.32
N GLY A 170 -0.81 -5.53 -5.00
CA GLY A 170 -2.13 -5.60 -4.36
C GLY A 170 -2.78 -6.98 -4.34
N LYS A 171 -2.13 -8.02 -4.89
CA LYS A 171 -2.60 -9.40 -4.80
C LYS A 171 -1.94 -10.11 -3.64
N SER A 172 -2.73 -10.79 -2.80
CA SER A 172 -2.20 -11.60 -1.71
C SER A 172 -1.30 -12.72 -2.24
N LEU A 173 -0.17 -12.93 -1.57
CA LEU A 173 0.79 -13.98 -1.89
C LEU A 173 0.75 -15.08 -0.82
N PRO A 174 0.88 -16.35 -1.22
CA PRO A 174 0.99 -17.45 -0.26
C PRO A 174 2.29 -17.34 0.53
N ILE A 175 2.22 -17.70 1.81
CA ILE A 175 3.36 -17.72 2.72
C ILE A 175 3.54 -19.13 3.30
N LYS A 176 4.72 -19.72 3.08
CA LYS A 176 5.14 -20.97 3.73
C LYS A 176 5.94 -20.65 4.99
N ASN A 177 5.66 -21.37 6.08
CA ASN A 177 6.41 -21.31 7.34
C ASN A 177 6.60 -19.88 7.89
N LYS A 178 5.57 -19.02 7.79
CA LYS A 178 5.53 -17.60 8.19
C LYS A 178 6.46 -16.62 7.45
N TYR A 179 7.43 -17.11 6.68
CA TYR A 179 8.57 -16.30 6.25
C TYR A 179 8.98 -16.49 4.80
N ILE A 180 8.39 -17.45 4.10
CA ILE A 180 8.71 -17.73 2.69
C ILE A 180 7.53 -17.28 1.85
N VAL A 181 7.66 -16.13 1.22
CA VAL A 181 6.65 -15.55 0.32
C VAL A 181 6.87 -16.11 -1.08
N GLU A 182 5.89 -16.81 -1.63
CA GLU A 182 6.01 -17.31 -3.00
C GLU A 182 5.55 -16.25 -4.00
N THR A 183 6.39 -15.95 -4.98
CA THR A 183 6.06 -15.02 -6.07
C THR A 183 6.07 -15.78 -7.41
N PRO A 184 5.49 -15.20 -8.48
CA PRO A 184 5.63 -15.74 -9.83
C PRO A 184 7.10 -15.85 -10.29
N LYS A 185 7.99 -14.98 -9.77
CA LYS A 185 9.40 -14.87 -10.20
C LYS A 185 10.37 -15.69 -9.34
N GLY A 186 9.91 -16.26 -8.23
CA GLY A 186 10.79 -16.89 -7.24
C GLY A 186 10.24 -16.83 -5.82
N ASP A 187 11.00 -17.35 -4.87
CA ASP A 187 10.63 -17.36 -3.45
C ASP A 187 11.43 -16.31 -2.69
N LEU A 188 10.75 -15.47 -1.91
CA LEU A 188 11.36 -14.48 -1.04
C LEU A 188 11.33 -14.99 0.41
N LYS A 189 12.51 -15.38 0.91
CA LYS A 189 12.71 -15.88 2.28
C LYS A 189 13.11 -14.70 3.16
N ILE A 190 12.32 -14.39 4.18
CA ILE A 190 12.48 -13.21 5.03
C ILE A 190 12.73 -13.68 6.46
N SER A 191 13.80 -13.21 7.10
CA SER A 191 14.01 -13.39 8.54
C SER A 191 13.89 -12.04 9.21
N TYR A 192 12.95 -11.95 10.15
CA TYR A 192 12.73 -10.76 10.96
C TYR A 192 12.79 -11.11 12.44
N HIS A 193 13.59 -10.36 13.18
CA HIS A 193 13.71 -10.50 14.63
C HIS A 193 13.04 -9.29 15.32
N PRO A 194 11.78 -9.43 15.79
CA PRO A 194 11.00 -8.31 16.34
C PRO A 194 11.72 -7.51 17.42
N LYS A 195 12.31 -8.18 18.41
CA LYS A 195 13.00 -7.52 19.54
C LYS A 195 14.22 -6.68 19.12
N THR A 196 14.95 -7.10 18.09
CA THR A 196 16.20 -6.42 17.67
C THR A 196 16.03 -5.60 16.40
N LYS A 197 14.84 -5.64 15.79
CA LYS A 197 14.55 -5.01 14.50
C LYS A 197 15.50 -5.44 13.37
N LYS A 198 16.16 -6.59 13.51
CA LYS A 198 17.06 -7.13 12.47
C LYS A 198 16.25 -7.82 11.39
N VAL A 199 16.58 -7.51 10.13
CA VAL A 199 15.93 -8.04 8.94
C VAL A 199 16.99 -8.62 8.01
N TRP A 200 16.75 -9.83 7.52
CA TRP A 200 17.52 -10.50 6.47
C TRP A 200 16.58 -11.06 5.42
N TRP A 201 17.06 -11.17 4.19
CA TRP A 201 16.29 -11.82 3.14
C TRP A 201 17.17 -12.49 2.09
N VAL A 202 16.59 -13.51 1.44
CA VAL A 202 17.15 -14.18 0.27
C VAL A 202 16.03 -14.32 -0.74
N PHE A 203 16.33 -14.02 -2.01
CA PHE A 203 15.39 -14.24 -3.10
C PHE A 203 15.91 -15.34 -4.01
N ASP A 204 15.21 -16.46 -4.09
CA ASP A 204 15.57 -17.60 -4.94
C ASP A 204 14.74 -17.54 -6.23
N ARG A 205 15.39 -17.30 -7.37
CA ARG A 205 14.71 -17.28 -8.67
C ARG A 205 14.23 -18.68 -9.06
N LYS A 206 13.08 -18.74 -9.72
CA LYS A 206 12.63 -19.94 -10.44
C LYS A 206 13.34 -20.09 -11.78
#